data_AF-A0A4Y2MVL4-F1
#
_entry.id   AF-A0A4Y2MVL4-F1
#
_cell.length_a   1.000
_cell.length_b   1.000
_cell.length_c   1.000
_cell.angle_alpha   90.00
_cell.angle_beta   90.00
_cell.angle_gamma   90.00
#
_symmetry.space_group_name_H-M   'P 1'
#
loop_
_entity.id
_entity.type
_entity.pdbx_description
1 polymer ?
#
loop_
_entity_poly.entity_id
_entity_poly.type
_entity_poly.pdbx_seq_one_letter_code
_entity_poly.pdbx_strand_id
1 'polypeptide(L)'
;MWVKGLTPSLVKRAEIELNETPATRTAALEELILAIKDEPGFTPLMDEEFLLRFLRAKKFEVSRAFNTLKNYYDFKHRYSGDITDFLPKDLKSVFEADKVLGSPKRGFDGEGILILSAGSFNIDKFTPEQLFATTLVTAEIGIEAEFAQVCGCRIIFDFGGLTWWKLKHYVNPSFIGGVCKAIQDVMPIRICGIHVVNEPVYFTCAYQTIKPILSKKLKERVCIYFY
;
A
#
# COMPACT_ATOMS: atom_id res chain seq x y z
N MET A 1 14.55 -14.23 -9.77
CA MET A 1 13.54 -14.50 -10.81
C MET A 1 12.22 -14.71 -10.09
N TRP A 2 11.30 -13.75 -10.16
CA TRP A 2 9.97 -13.91 -9.55
C TRP A 2 9.21 -14.98 -10.33
N VAL A 3 8.56 -15.91 -9.64
CA VAL A 3 7.71 -16.90 -10.29
C VAL A 3 6.55 -16.14 -10.94
N LYS A 4 6.46 -16.17 -12.27
CA LYS A 4 5.31 -15.64 -13.00
C LYS A 4 4.13 -16.60 -12.87
N GLY A 5 2.94 -16.06 -12.67
CA GLY A 5 1.72 -16.85 -12.53
C GLY A 5 1.37 -17.22 -11.10
N LEU A 6 0.11 -17.60 -10.91
CA LEU A 6 -0.42 -18.16 -9.67
C LEU A 6 -0.27 -19.69 -9.66
N THR A 7 0.10 -20.26 -8.50
CA THR A 7 0.02 -21.70 -8.29
C THR A 7 -1.44 -22.16 -8.31
N PRO A 8 -1.75 -23.46 -8.54
CA PRO A 8 -3.12 -23.95 -8.51
C PRO A 8 -3.87 -23.63 -7.21
N SER A 9 -3.17 -23.68 -6.07
CA SER A 9 -3.73 -23.29 -4.76
C SER A 9 -4.10 -21.81 -4.71
N LEU A 10 -3.28 -20.92 -5.28
CA LEU A 10 -3.55 -19.48 -5.31
C LEU A 10 -4.62 -19.12 -6.34
N VAL A 11 -4.72 -19.84 -7.47
CA VAL A 11 -5.85 -19.71 -8.40
C VAL A 11 -7.15 -20.04 -7.67
N LYS A 12 -7.20 -21.15 -6.93
CA LYS A 12 -8.39 -21.53 -6.18
C LYS A 12 -8.74 -20.52 -5.09
N ARG A 13 -7.73 -19.97 -4.43
CA ARG A 13 -7.92 -18.89 -3.46
C ARG A 13 -8.47 -17.62 -4.10
N ALA A 14 -7.94 -17.22 -5.26
CA ALA A 14 -8.40 -16.03 -5.97
C ALA A 14 -9.87 -16.18 -6.41
N GLU A 15 -10.27 -17.36 -6.86
CA GLU A 15 -11.67 -17.69 -7.14
C GLU A 15 -12.55 -17.49 -5.89
N ILE A 16 -12.17 -18.10 -4.76
CA ILE A 16 -12.98 -18.08 -3.52
C ILE A 16 -13.03 -16.69 -2.87
N GLU A 17 -11.88 -16.01 -2.75
CA GLU A 17 -11.78 -14.79 -1.95
C GLU A 17 -12.01 -13.51 -2.76
N LEU A 18 -11.72 -13.55 -4.06
CA LEU A 18 -11.71 -12.39 -4.95
C LEU A 18 -12.72 -12.50 -6.09
N ASN A 19 -13.42 -13.62 -6.24
CA ASN A 19 -14.30 -13.86 -7.38
C ASN A 19 -13.54 -13.87 -8.74
N GLU A 20 -12.28 -14.31 -8.76
CA GLU A 20 -11.47 -14.44 -9.98
C GLU A 20 -11.69 -15.81 -10.63
N THR A 21 -12.54 -15.87 -11.64
CA THR A 21 -12.72 -17.01 -12.56
C THR A 21 -12.30 -16.56 -13.97
N PRO A 22 -12.05 -17.48 -14.93
CA PRO A 22 -11.79 -17.07 -16.32
C PRO A 22 -12.89 -16.16 -16.89
N ALA A 23 -14.16 -16.46 -16.61
CA ALA A 23 -15.29 -15.68 -17.09
C ALA A 23 -15.38 -14.28 -16.44
N THR A 24 -15.31 -14.21 -15.11
CA THR A 24 -15.35 -12.92 -14.38
C THR A 24 -14.13 -12.07 -14.69
N ARG A 25 -12.97 -12.69 -14.92
CA ARG A 25 -11.74 -11.99 -15.30
C ARG A 25 -11.89 -11.28 -16.64
N THR A 26 -12.36 -11.99 -17.67
CA THR A 26 -12.58 -11.40 -19.00
C THR A 26 -13.64 -10.30 -18.93
N ALA A 27 -14.80 -10.59 -18.35
CA ALA A 27 -15.91 -9.64 -18.28
C ALA A 27 -15.55 -8.36 -17.52
N ALA A 28 -14.90 -8.48 -16.35
CA ALA A 28 -14.54 -7.33 -15.54
C ALA A 28 -13.42 -6.48 -16.15
N LEU A 29 -12.50 -7.10 -16.90
CA LEU A 29 -11.48 -6.36 -17.67
C LEU A 29 -12.12 -5.55 -18.79
N GLU A 30 -13.01 -6.17 -19.57
CA GLU A 30 -13.75 -5.48 -20.64
C GLU A 30 -14.56 -4.31 -20.07
N GLU A 31 -15.30 -4.54 -18.99
CA GLU A 31 -16.09 -3.50 -18.32
C GLU A 31 -15.21 -2.36 -17.78
N LEU A 32 -14.08 -2.67 -17.14
CA LEU A 32 -13.15 -1.65 -16.64
C LEU A 32 -12.53 -0.84 -17.78
N ILE A 33 -12.16 -1.48 -18.89
CA ILE A 33 -11.61 -0.81 -20.08
C ILE A 33 -12.65 0.12 -20.71
N LEU A 34 -13.92 -0.31 -20.80
CA LEU A 34 -15.01 0.54 -21.26
C LEU A 34 -15.22 1.74 -20.34
N ALA A 35 -15.28 1.51 -19.02
CA ALA A 35 -15.41 2.59 -18.04
C ALA A 35 -14.29 3.64 -18.13
N ILE A 36 -13.05 3.20 -18.40
CA ILE A 36 -11.92 4.13 -18.62
C ILE A 36 -12.12 4.95 -19.91
N LYS A 37 -12.52 4.31 -21.02
CA LYS A 37 -12.75 4.99 -22.30
C LYS A 37 -13.91 5.99 -22.24
N ASP A 38 -14.90 5.71 -21.41
CA ASP A 38 -16.08 6.56 -21.21
C ASP A 38 -15.82 7.74 -20.26
N GLU A 39 -14.66 7.79 -19.59
CA GLU A 39 -14.26 8.89 -18.69
C GLU A 39 -13.40 9.93 -19.42
N PRO A 40 -13.94 11.11 -19.75
CA PRO A 40 -13.22 12.10 -20.54
C PRO A 40 -11.96 12.61 -19.84
N GLY A 41 -10.84 12.65 -20.57
CA GLY A 41 -9.57 13.17 -20.06
C GLY A 41 -8.82 12.23 -19.11
N PHE A 42 -9.34 11.03 -18.86
CA PHE A 42 -8.66 10.03 -18.04
C PHE A 42 -7.92 9.00 -18.91
N THR A 43 -6.59 9.11 -18.98
CA THR A 43 -5.74 8.24 -19.80
C THR A 43 -4.72 7.47 -18.96
N PRO A 44 -5.16 6.45 -18.19
CA PRO A 44 -4.27 5.61 -17.40
C PRO A 44 -3.48 4.63 -18.27
N LEU A 45 -2.57 3.89 -17.66
CA LEU A 45 -1.93 2.73 -18.27
C LEU A 45 -2.97 1.64 -18.53
N MET A 46 -2.97 1.07 -19.74
CA MET A 46 -4.00 0.14 -20.20
C MET A 46 -3.53 -1.32 -20.25
N ASP A 47 -2.31 -1.63 -19.80
CA ASP A 47 -1.83 -3.01 -19.71
C ASP A 47 -2.73 -3.86 -18.82
N GLU A 48 -3.16 -5.03 -19.31
CA GLU A 48 -4.07 -5.92 -18.57
C GLU A 48 -3.50 -6.32 -17.21
N GLU A 49 -2.19 -6.65 -17.14
CA GLU A 49 -1.51 -7.00 -15.89
C GLU A 49 -1.54 -5.86 -14.87
N PHE A 50 -1.55 -4.60 -15.33
CA PHE A 50 -1.67 -3.43 -14.45
C PHE A 50 -3.11 -3.26 -13.97
N LEU A 51 -4.10 -3.32 -14.87
CA LEU A 51 -5.51 -3.17 -14.52
C LEU A 51 -6.01 -4.29 -13.59
N LEU A 52 -5.51 -5.52 -13.78
CA LEU A 52 -5.83 -6.67 -12.92
C LEU A 52 -5.47 -6.46 -11.46
N ARG A 53 -4.45 -5.64 -11.15
CA ARG A 53 -4.09 -5.29 -9.77
C ARG A 53 -5.27 -4.65 -9.05
N PHE A 54 -5.94 -3.70 -9.71
CA PHE A 54 -7.09 -2.98 -9.17
C PHE A 54 -8.31 -3.87 -9.04
N LEU A 55 -8.58 -4.71 -10.04
CA LEU A 55 -9.66 -5.69 -10.00
C LEU A 55 -9.47 -6.68 -8.83
N ARG A 56 -8.29 -7.31 -8.71
CA ARG A 56 -7.96 -8.23 -7.60
C ARG A 56 -8.06 -7.55 -6.24
N ALA A 57 -7.54 -6.33 -6.10
CA ALA A 57 -7.62 -5.57 -4.86
C ALA A 57 -9.06 -5.31 -4.39
N LYS A 58 -9.98 -5.16 -5.35
CA LYS A 58 -11.39 -4.87 -5.12
C LYS A 58 -12.31 -6.06 -5.41
N LYS A 59 -11.76 -7.28 -5.46
CA LYS A 59 -12.52 -8.53 -5.62
C LYS A 59 -13.40 -8.54 -6.88
N PHE A 60 -12.86 -8.02 -7.97
CA PHE A 60 -13.53 -7.92 -9.28
C PHE A 60 -14.80 -7.06 -9.29
N GLU A 61 -14.99 -6.20 -8.27
CA GLU A 61 -16.00 -5.13 -8.28
C GLU A 61 -15.51 -3.96 -9.14
N VAL A 62 -15.94 -3.91 -10.40
CA VAL A 62 -15.41 -2.98 -11.43
C VAL A 62 -15.53 -1.52 -11.01
N SER A 63 -16.70 -1.07 -10.53
CA SER A 63 -16.90 0.31 -10.09
C SER A 63 -15.92 0.72 -8.97
N ARG A 64 -15.60 -0.21 -8.05
CA ARG A 64 -14.65 0.04 -6.97
C ARG A 64 -13.21 0.04 -7.46
N ALA A 65 -12.88 -0.86 -8.39
CA ALA A 65 -11.57 -0.91 -9.03
C ALA A 65 -11.30 0.38 -9.80
N PHE A 66 -12.28 0.83 -10.60
CA PHE A 66 -12.20 2.07 -11.37
C PHE A 66 -12.02 3.30 -10.47
N ASN A 67 -12.80 3.42 -9.39
CA ASN A 67 -12.62 4.51 -8.42
C ASN A 67 -11.23 4.50 -7.76
N THR A 68 -10.67 3.32 -7.51
CA THR A 68 -9.31 3.17 -6.95
C THR A 68 -8.25 3.57 -7.97
N LEU A 69 -8.46 3.24 -9.24
CA LEU A 69 -7.59 3.64 -10.34
C LEU A 69 -7.59 5.17 -10.52
N LYS A 70 -8.76 5.83 -10.44
CA LYS A 70 -8.85 7.30 -10.42
C LYS A 70 -8.09 7.90 -9.23
N ASN A 71 -8.36 7.40 -8.01
CA ASN A 71 -7.65 7.82 -6.81
C ASN A 71 -6.12 7.65 -6.92
N TYR A 72 -5.67 6.60 -7.60
CA TYR A 72 -4.25 6.34 -7.83
C TYR A 72 -3.59 7.44 -8.66
N TYR A 73 -4.20 7.83 -9.78
CA TYR A 73 -3.68 8.92 -10.61
C TYR A 73 -3.87 10.30 -9.97
N ASP A 74 -5.00 10.55 -9.29
CA ASP A 74 -5.21 11.78 -8.52
C ASP A 74 -4.16 11.95 -7.42
N PHE A 75 -3.80 10.85 -6.74
CA PHE A 75 -2.76 10.84 -5.73
C PHE A 75 -1.39 11.16 -6.34
N LYS A 76 -1.05 10.55 -7.47
CA LYS A 76 0.18 10.87 -8.22
C LYS A 76 0.24 12.33 -8.64
N HIS A 77 -0.86 12.87 -9.15
CA HIS A 77 -0.90 14.27 -9.55
C HIS A 77 -0.74 15.20 -8.33
N ARG A 78 -1.47 14.92 -7.25
CA ARG A 78 -1.46 15.74 -6.03
C ARG A 78 -0.11 15.78 -5.31
N TYR A 79 0.65 14.68 -5.34
CA TYR A 79 1.92 14.55 -4.64
C TYR A 79 3.12 14.46 -5.58
N SER A 80 2.95 14.92 -6.82
CA SER A 80 4.01 15.11 -7.79
C SER A 80 5.06 16.09 -7.24
N GLY A 81 6.34 15.78 -7.45
CA GLY A 81 7.51 16.49 -6.89
C GLY A 81 7.84 16.14 -5.44
N ASP A 82 6.84 15.77 -4.64
CA ASP A 82 7.00 15.61 -3.18
C ASP A 82 7.10 14.15 -2.71
N ILE A 83 6.35 13.23 -3.34
CA ILE A 83 6.25 11.83 -2.90
C ILE A 83 6.23 10.83 -4.06
N THR A 84 5.58 11.14 -5.19
CA THR A 84 5.26 10.12 -6.22
C THR A 84 6.18 10.11 -7.43
N ASP A 85 7.05 11.11 -7.57
CA ASP A 85 7.88 11.30 -8.76
C ASP A 85 9.30 10.76 -8.60
N PHE A 86 9.60 10.14 -7.45
CA PHE A 86 10.90 9.56 -7.18
C PHE A 86 11.10 8.25 -7.95
N LEU A 87 12.22 8.17 -8.65
CA LEU A 87 12.73 6.91 -9.17
C LEU A 87 13.57 6.20 -8.09
N PRO A 88 13.77 4.87 -8.18
CA PRO A 88 14.60 4.16 -7.21
C PRO A 88 16.01 4.75 -7.02
N LYS A 89 16.59 5.33 -8.08
CA LYS A 89 17.89 6.01 -8.03
C LYS A 89 17.88 7.28 -7.15
N ASP A 90 16.76 7.99 -7.11
CA ASP A 90 16.61 9.25 -6.37
C ASP A 90 16.48 8.99 -4.86
N LEU A 91 16.01 7.79 -4.51
CA LEU A 91 15.83 7.33 -3.13
C LEU A 91 16.93 6.36 -2.66
N LYS A 92 18.01 6.20 -3.44
CA LYS A 92 19.06 5.22 -3.17
C LYS A 92 19.59 5.31 -1.73
N SER A 93 19.90 6.51 -1.25
CA SER A 93 20.41 6.72 0.11
C SER A 93 19.38 6.40 1.20
N VAL A 94 18.09 6.50 0.90
CA VAL A 94 16.99 6.14 1.82
C VAL A 94 16.83 4.62 1.87
N PHE A 95 16.93 3.94 0.71
CA PHE A 95 16.99 2.48 0.65
C PHE A 95 18.18 1.93 1.43
N GLU A 96 19.38 2.51 1.24
CA GLU A 96 20.61 2.13 1.95
C GLU A 96 20.57 2.42 3.47
N ALA A 97 19.58 3.17 3.95
CA ALA A 97 19.35 3.37 5.37
C ALA A 97 18.62 2.18 6.04
N ASP A 98 18.15 1.21 5.25
CA ASP A 98 17.48 -0.03 5.70
C ASP A 98 16.28 0.23 6.62
N LYS A 99 15.47 1.25 6.30
CA LYS A 99 14.27 1.62 7.08
C LYS A 99 12.96 1.15 6.46
N VAL A 100 12.97 0.77 5.19
CA VAL A 100 11.84 0.19 4.46
C VAL A 100 12.28 -1.16 3.94
N LEU A 101 11.58 -2.23 4.33
CA LEU A 101 11.95 -3.58 3.93
C LEU A 101 10.71 -4.36 3.45
N GLY A 102 10.75 -4.81 2.20
CA GLY A 102 9.92 -5.92 1.74
C GLY A 102 10.54 -7.24 2.22
N SER A 103 9.90 -7.91 3.18
CA SER A 103 10.45 -9.13 3.77
C SER A 103 10.54 -10.26 2.73
N PRO A 104 11.64 -11.05 2.72
CA PRO A 104 11.70 -12.28 1.94
C PRO A 104 10.80 -13.36 2.55
N LYS A 105 10.43 -13.24 3.83
CA LYS A 105 9.47 -14.11 4.49
C LYS A 105 8.04 -13.70 4.12
N ARG A 106 7.09 -14.60 4.41
CA ARG A 106 5.67 -14.39 4.20
C ARG A 106 4.93 -14.44 5.53
N GLY A 107 3.75 -13.83 5.56
CA GLY A 107 2.79 -14.00 6.63
C GLY A 107 2.32 -15.44 6.72
N PHE A 108 1.60 -15.75 7.80
CA PHE A 108 1.08 -17.09 8.06
C PHE A 108 0.25 -17.65 6.90
N ASP A 109 -0.43 -16.77 6.17
CA ASP A 109 -1.31 -17.13 5.05
C ASP A 109 -0.73 -16.70 3.69
N GLY A 110 0.61 -16.64 3.61
CA GLY A 110 1.33 -16.32 2.37
C GLY A 110 1.37 -14.83 2.02
N GLU A 111 0.87 -13.95 2.90
CA GLU A 111 0.86 -12.50 2.63
C GLU A 111 2.27 -11.93 2.52
N GLY A 112 2.47 -10.92 1.67
CA GLY A 112 3.70 -10.12 1.71
C GLY A 112 3.82 -9.37 3.04
N ILE A 113 5.04 -9.14 3.52
CA ILE A 113 5.27 -8.34 4.74
C ILE A 113 6.10 -7.12 4.36
N LEU A 114 5.56 -5.94 4.62
CA LEU A 114 6.25 -4.66 4.46
C LEU A 114 6.58 -4.11 5.85
N ILE A 115 7.85 -3.84 6.13
CA ILE A 115 8.33 -3.35 7.42
C ILE A 115 8.82 -1.92 7.24
N LEU A 116 8.35 -1.02 8.09
CA LEU A 116 8.77 0.37 8.17
C LEU A 116 9.31 0.67 9.57
N SER A 117 10.62 0.85 9.69
CA SER A 117 11.29 1.27 10.93
C SER A 117 11.26 2.79 11.08
N ALA A 118 10.07 3.34 11.28
CA ALA A 118 9.83 4.78 11.40
C ALA A 118 10.50 5.40 12.63
N GLY A 119 10.62 4.68 13.75
CA GLY A 119 11.22 5.24 14.97
C GLY A 119 12.72 5.53 14.85
N SER A 120 13.45 4.63 14.19
CA SER A 120 14.90 4.71 14.03
C SER A 120 15.36 5.48 12.79
N PHE A 121 14.43 6.09 12.06
CA PHE A 121 14.73 6.93 10.90
C PHE A 121 15.53 8.19 11.30
N ASN A 122 16.47 8.60 10.45
CA ASN A 122 17.30 9.78 10.67
C ASN A 122 16.68 11.01 10.00
N ILE A 123 15.94 11.77 10.79
CA ILE A 123 15.22 12.97 10.36
C ILE A 123 16.13 14.14 9.95
N ASP A 124 17.41 14.12 10.34
CA ASP A 124 18.38 15.15 9.95
C ASP A 124 18.93 14.92 8.54
N LYS A 125 18.78 13.70 8.02
CA LYS A 125 19.25 13.32 6.68
C LYS A 125 18.13 13.23 5.66
N PHE A 126 16.95 12.82 6.08
CA PHE A 126 15.86 12.46 5.18
C PHE A 126 14.52 12.92 5.73
N THR A 127 13.57 13.20 4.85
CA THR A 127 12.22 13.62 5.24
C THR A 127 11.27 12.43 5.43
N PRO A 128 10.19 12.57 6.23
CA PRO A 128 9.10 11.60 6.27
C PRO A 128 8.50 11.29 4.89
N GLU A 129 8.44 12.30 4.00
CA GLU A 129 7.97 12.18 2.63
C GLU A 129 8.89 11.26 1.81
N GLN A 130 10.20 11.40 1.92
CA GLN A 130 11.17 10.50 1.26
C GLN A 130 11.06 9.07 1.78
N LEU A 131 10.86 8.89 3.09
CA LEU A 131 10.62 7.57 3.67
C LEU A 131 9.34 6.93 3.12
N PHE A 132 8.28 7.73 3.01
CA PHE A 132 7.01 7.27 2.49
C PHE A 132 7.04 7.02 0.98
N ALA A 133 7.73 7.84 0.20
CA ALA A 133 8.02 7.59 -1.21
C ALA A 133 8.75 6.27 -1.40
N THR A 134 9.78 6.00 -0.59
CA THR A 134 10.51 4.72 -0.58
C THR A 134 9.57 3.54 -0.29
N THR A 135 8.62 3.74 0.63
CA THR A 135 7.57 2.76 0.96
C THR A 135 6.64 2.50 -0.22
N LEU A 136 6.19 3.53 -0.93
CA LEU A 136 5.34 3.40 -2.12
C LEU A 136 6.08 2.68 -3.26
N VAL A 137 7.34 3.03 -3.53
CA VAL A 137 8.17 2.33 -4.54
C VAL A 137 8.32 0.85 -4.18
N THR A 138 8.58 0.55 -2.91
CA THR A 138 8.70 -0.84 -2.42
C THR A 138 7.40 -1.60 -2.60
N ALA A 139 6.26 -0.95 -2.31
CA ALA A 139 4.93 -1.52 -2.47
C ALA A 139 4.57 -1.74 -3.95
N GLU A 140 4.95 -0.82 -4.85
CA GLU A 140 4.80 -0.97 -6.31
C GLU A 140 5.59 -2.16 -6.86
N ILE A 141 6.84 -2.33 -6.41
CA ILE A 141 7.63 -3.51 -6.80
C ILE A 141 6.99 -4.79 -6.23
N GLY A 142 6.53 -4.75 -4.98
CA GLY A 142 5.92 -5.90 -4.32
C GLY A 142 4.63 -6.37 -4.99
N ILE A 143 3.80 -5.45 -5.47
CA ILE A 143 2.51 -5.78 -6.10
C ILE A 143 2.68 -6.32 -7.54
N GLU A 144 3.85 -6.17 -8.18
CA GLU A 144 4.11 -6.85 -9.47
C GLU A 144 3.97 -8.38 -9.36
N ALA A 145 4.21 -8.94 -8.16
CA ALA A 145 4.02 -10.35 -7.93
C ALA A 145 2.53 -10.70 -7.73
N GLU A 146 1.97 -11.53 -8.63
CA GLU A 146 0.55 -11.89 -8.59
C GLU A 146 0.12 -12.53 -7.25
N PHE A 147 1.01 -13.33 -6.62
CA PHE A 147 0.70 -13.90 -5.31
C PHE A 147 0.42 -12.82 -4.26
N ALA A 148 1.12 -11.67 -4.31
CA ALA A 148 0.92 -10.58 -3.36
C ALA A 148 -0.41 -9.85 -3.60
N GLN A 149 -0.88 -9.83 -4.85
CA GLN A 149 -2.22 -9.33 -5.19
C GLN A 149 -3.32 -10.24 -4.62
N VAL A 150 -3.09 -11.56 -4.62
CA VAL A 150 -4.04 -12.56 -4.12
C VAL A 150 -4.00 -12.70 -2.60
N CYS A 151 -2.83 -12.93 -2.01
CA CYS A 151 -2.66 -13.09 -0.56
C CYS A 151 -2.75 -11.77 0.21
N GLY A 152 -2.47 -10.64 -0.45
CA GLY A 152 -2.38 -9.33 0.20
C GLY A 152 -1.08 -9.10 0.93
N CYS A 153 -1.07 -8.07 1.77
CA CYS A 153 0.11 -7.57 2.47
C CYS A 153 -0.20 -7.18 3.91
N ARG A 154 0.73 -7.51 4.82
CA ARG A 154 0.76 -6.98 6.20
C ARG A 154 1.82 -5.90 6.29
N ILE A 155 1.47 -4.79 6.93
CA ILE A 155 2.38 -3.68 7.17
C ILE A 155 2.79 -3.73 8.64
N ILE A 156 4.09 -3.63 8.92
CA ILE A 156 4.64 -3.50 10.27
C ILE A 156 5.24 -2.10 10.39
N PHE A 157 4.72 -1.29 11.31
CA PHE A 157 5.32 -0.04 11.74
C PHE A 157 6.11 -0.29 13.03
N ASP A 158 7.42 -0.18 12.93
CA ASP A 158 8.33 -0.26 14.06
C ASP A 158 8.72 1.15 14.51
N PHE A 159 8.25 1.52 15.71
CA PHE A 159 8.53 2.83 16.32
C PHE A 159 9.68 2.77 17.35
N GLY A 160 10.47 1.71 17.35
CA GLY A 160 11.69 1.61 18.16
C GLY A 160 12.62 2.80 17.90
N GLY A 161 12.95 3.54 18.97
CA GLY A 161 13.78 4.75 18.88
C GLY A 161 13.05 6.02 18.45
N LEU A 162 11.71 5.98 18.33
CA LEU A 162 10.91 7.19 18.15
C LEU A 162 11.06 8.08 19.39
N THR A 163 11.42 9.34 19.16
CA THR A 163 11.46 10.37 20.20
C THR A 163 10.31 11.36 20.00
N TRP A 164 9.96 12.10 21.06
CA TRP A 164 8.95 13.17 20.96
C TRP A 164 9.30 14.20 19.88
N TRP A 165 10.60 14.51 19.72
CA TRP A 165 11.07 15.42 18.68
C TRP A 165 10.79 14.88 17.27
N LYS A 166 11.15 13.62 17.00
CA LYS A 166 10.87 12.95 15.72
C LYS A 166 9.38 12.85 15.43
N LEU A 167 8.56 12.57 16.45
CA LEU A 167 7.11 12.46 16.30
C LEU A 167 6.49 13.72 15.67
N LYS A 168 7.00 14.91 16.00
CA LYS A 168 6.51 16.18 15.43
C LYS A 168 6.60 16.24 13.90
N HIS A 169 7.58 15.55 13.30
CA HIS A 169 7.73 15.47 11.85
C HIS A 169 6.70 14.53 11.20
N TYR A 170 6.21 13.53 11.93
CA TYR A 170 5.22 12.58 11.42
C TYR A 170 3.77 13.05 11.59
N VAL A 171 3.50 13.97 12.53
CA VAL A 171 2.12 14.36 12.90
C VAL A 171 1.52 15.49 12.06
N ASN A 172 2.13 15.85 10.92
CA ASN A 172 1.51 16.77 9.97
C ASN A 172 0.19 16.16 9.44
N PRO A 173 -0.98 16.82 9.63
CA PRO A 173 -2.28 16.25 9.24
C PRO A 173 -2.42 15.97 7.74
N SER A 174 -1.82 16.80 6.89
CA SER A 174 -1.84 16.60 5.44
C SER A 174 -1.03 15.35 5.06
N PHE A 175 0.16 15.19 5.65
CA PHE A 175 1.00 14.02 5.43
C PHE A 175 0.32 12.73 5.92
N ILE A 176 -0.17 12.72 7.16
CA ILE A 176 -0.92 11.57 7.72
C ILE A 176 -2.14 11.24 6.87
N GLY A 177 -2.89 12.27 6.44
CA GLY A 177 -4.04 12.09 5.56
C GLY A 177 -3.65 11.43 4.24
N GLY A 178 -2.52 11.85 3.65
CA GLY A 178 -1.92 11.22 2.48
C GLY A 178 -1.57 9.75 2.71
N VAL A 179 -0.87 9.42 3.80
CA VAL A 179 -0.52 8.03 4.16
C VAL A 179 -1.77 7.17 4.35
N CYS A 180 -2.77 7.67 5.10
CA CYS A 180 -4.02 6.94 5.33
C CYS A 180 -4.78 6.71 4.02
N LYS A 181 -4.89 7.74 3.17
CA LYS A 181 -5.54 7.63 1.86
C LYS A 181 -4.81 6.62 0.98
N ALA A 182 -3.47 6.64 0.99
CA ALA A 182 -2.64 5.73 0.22
C ALA A 182 -2.92 4.25 0.54
N ILE A 183 -2.95 3.93 1.84
CA ILE A 183 -3.18 2.57 2.36
C ILE A 183 -4.60 2.08 2.09
N GLN A 184 -5.59 2.98 2.12
CA GLN A 184 -7.01 2.60 2.03
C GLN A 184 -7.51 2.47 0.60
N ASP A 185 -7.26 3.50 -0.22
CA ASP A 185 -8.08 3.77 -1.41
C ASP A 185 -7.28 4.15 -2.66
N VAL A 186 -5.95 4.15 -2.59
CA VAL A 186 -5.05 4.51 -3.71
C VAL A 186 -4.29 3.29 -4.19
N MET A 187 -3.51 2.65 -3.30
CA MET A 187 -2.71 1.50 -3.70
C MET A 187 -3.63 0.28 -3.93
N PRO A 188 -3.48 -0.44 -5.04
CA PRO A 188 -4.27 -1.64 -5.31
C PRO A 188 -3.82 -2.86 -4.47
N ILE A 189 -3.60 -2.67 -3.17
CA ILE A 189 -3.09 -3.68 -2.25
C ILE A 189 -4.19 -4.11 -1.28
N ARG A 190 -4.32 -5.42 -1.08
CA ARG A 190 -5.17 -5.97 -0.02
C ARG A 190 -4.40 -5.91 1.30
N ILE A 191 -4.71 -4.92 2.14
CA ILE A 191 -4.08 -4.81 3.47
C ILE A 191 -4.65 -5.89 4.41
N CYS A 192 -3.88 -6.89 4.80
CA CYS A 192 -4.35 -7.99 5.67
C CYS A 192 -4.20 -7.65 7.16
N GLY A 193 -3.31 -6.72 7.50
CA GLY A 193 -3.09 -6.25 8.87
C GLY A 193 -2.10 -5.09 8.91
N ILE A 194 -2.26 -4.22 9.90
CA ILE A 194 -1.29 -3.20 10.28
C ILE A 194 -0.85 -3.50 11.69
N HIS A 195 0.45 -3.71 11.88
CA HIS A 195 1.04 -4.10 13.14
C HIS A 195 1.95 -2.97 13.61
N VAL A 196 1.67 -2.41 14.79
CA VAL A 196 2.48 -1.37 15.41
C VAL A 196 3.26 -2.00 16.55
N VAL A 197 4.58 -1.90 16.51
CA VAL A 197 5.49 -2.47 17.51
C VAL A 197 6.46 -1.42 18.04
N ASN A 198 6.95 -1.66 19.26
CA ASN A 198 7.92 -0.80 19.94
C ASN A 198 7.46 0.66 20.03
N GLU A 199 6.16 0.90 20.18
CA GLU A 199 5.64 2.24 20.30
C GLU A 199 5.96 2.87 21.66
N PRO A 200 6.36 4.15 21.71
CA PRO A 200 6.53 4.83 22.98
C PRO A 200 5.18 5.12 23.64
N VAL A 201 5.17 5.33 24.96
CA VAL A 201 3.95 5.62 25.75
C VAL A 201 3.06 6.75 25.20
N TYR A 202 3.66 7.73 24.50
CA TYR A 202 2.94 8.86 23.89
C TYR A 202 2.42 8.58 22.47
N PHE A 203 2.68 7.41 21.89
CA PHE A 203 2.12 7.00 20.60
C PHE A 203 0.59 6.96 20.62
N THR A 204 0.00 6.57 21.76
CA THR A 204 -1.46 6.54 21.94
C THR A 204 -2.11 7.88 21.60
N CYS A 205 -1.49 9.00 21.97
CA CYS A 205 -1.98 10.33 21.62
C CYS A 205 -1.97 10.57 20.11
N ALA A 206 -0.88 10.22 19.42
CA ALA A 206 -0.78 10.33 17.98
C ALA A 206 -1.81 9.43 17.28
N TYR A 207 -1.98 8.19 17.75
CA TYR A 207 -2.97 7.26 17.20
C TYR A 207 -4.40 7.78 17.36
N GLN A 208 -4.74 8.44 18.47
CA GLN A 208 -6.05 9.08 18.64
C GLN A 208 -6.33 10.18 17.62
N THR A 209 -5.30 10.86 17.12
CA THR A 209 -5.44 11.84 16.03
C THR A 209 -5.63 11.18 14.66
N ILE A 210 -4.99 10.03 14.43
CA ILE A 210 -5.07 9.28 13.16
C ILE A 210 -6.38 8.49 13.07
N LYS A 211 -6.80 7.88 14.18
CA LYS A 211 -7.94 6.95 14.24
C LYS A 211 -9.21 7.48 13.58
N PRO A 212 -9.65 8.74 13.73
CA PRO A 212 -10.83 9.26 13.04
C PRO A 212 -10.77 9.16 11.50
N ILE A 213 -9.58 9.30 10.92
CA ILE A 213 -9.34 9.27 9.46
C ILE A 213 -9.43 7.84 8.92
N LEU A 214 -9.15 6.84 9.77
CA LEU A 214 -9.15 5.44 9.35
C LEU A 214 -10.57 4.92 9.08
N SER A 215 -10.72 4.21 7.96
CA SER A 215 -11.94 3.45 7.65
C SER A 215 -12.21 2.40 8.73
N LYS A 216 -13.48 2.02 8.92
CA LYS A 216 -13.88 0.97 9.88
C LYS A 216 -13.08 -0.32 9.66
N LYS A 217 -12.95 -0.73 8.40
CA LYS A 217 -12.18 -1.91 7.97
C LYS A 217 -10.71 -1.83 8.36
N LEU A 218 -10.08 -0.64 8.26
CA LEU A 218 -8.68 -0.50 8.62
C LEU A 218 -8.49 -0.45 10.15
N LYS A 219 -9.39 0.19 10.89
CA LYS A 219 -9.39 0.19 12.36
C LYS A 219 -9.41 -1.23 12.94
N GLU A 220 -10.21 -2.11 12.36
CA GLU A 220 -10.30 -3.53 12.74
C GLU A 220 -9.02 -4.33 12.41
N ARG A 221 -8.14 -3.79 11.56
CA ARG A 221 -6.89 -4.42 11.11
C ARG A 221 -5.65 -3.86 11.77
N VAL A 222 -5.79 -2.82 12.60
CA VAL A 222 -4.67 -2.25 13.37
C VAL A 222 -4.52 -3.04 14.67
N CYS A 223 -3.35 -3.64 14.86
CA CYS A 223 -2.92 -4.29 16.09
C CYS A 223 -1.72 -3.51 16.66
N ILE A 224 -1.83 -3.08 17.91
CA ILE A 224 -0.76 -2.39 18.64
C ILE A 224 -0.25 -3.35 19.71
N TYR A 225 1.05 -3.59 19.76
CA TYR A 225 1.68 -4.55 20.66
C TYR A 225 2.47 -3.80 21.74
N PHE A 226 1.80 -3.51 22.86
CA PHE A 226 2.42 -2.84 24.01
C PHE A 226 3.50 -3.72 24.65
N TYR A 227 4.61 -3.07 25.03
CA TYR A 227 5.66 -3.62 25.90
C TYR A 227 5.48 -3.13 27.33
#